data_AF-A0A840GT80-F1
#
_entry.id   AF-A0A840GT80-F1
#
_cell.length_a   1.000
_cell.length_b   1.000
_cell.length_c   1.000
_cell.angle_alpha   90.00
_cell.angle_beta   90.00
_cell.angle_gamma   90.00
#
_symmetry.space_group_name_H-M   'P 1'
#
loop_
_entity.id
_entity.type
_entity.pdbx_description
1 polymer ?
#
loop_
_entity_poly.entity_id
_entity_poly.type
_entity_poly.pdbx_seq_one_letter_code
_entity_poly.pdbx_strand_id
1 'polypeptide(L)'
;MDHQSRLPPKAHLKILALEDGEQAALTLASSTTRKISELQLALNLNPNSPNADAMRLEVERLELLQRKYQDQHRQRADLNSRVKRYLSLLPASAHLADARPTRIKLKDGETFLAAVERIRAEIARLASDRLNVEQCALPASEMKAQAKKWITESAIKGRPTIKASHERFEVTFLDPNAYSVHFDVPSLLAWFDPEGMELKINELIDAMPIPKLALTPSEKTQRLRKIADDVLELERLEEALIVAAEETGQHVPRRPNCDPRALLCIVVDRQKVAAA
;
A
#
# COMPACT_ATOMS: atom_id res chain seq x y z
N MET A 1 -19.79 -17.77 -5.79
CA MET A 1 -20.01 -17.36 -7.20
C MET A 1 -18.65 -17.21 -7.84
N ASP A 2 -18.38 -17.90 -8.95
CA ASP A 2 -17.05 -17.91 -9.59
C ASP A 2 -16.74 -16.58 -10.26
N HIS A 3 -15.97 -15.73 -9.56
CA HIS A 3 -15.39 -14.49 -10.12
C HIS A 3 -14.56 -14.76 -11.38
N GLN A 4 -14.08 -16.00 -11.58
CA GLN A 4 -13.29 -16.42 -12.73
C GLN A 4 -14.03 -16.27 -14.07
N SER A 5 -15.35 -16.45 -14.09
CA SER A 5 -16.17 -16.36 -15.32
C SER A 5 -16.26 -14.95 -15.92
N ARG A 6 -15.87 -13.91 -15.17
CA ARG A 6 -16.02 -12.49 -15.55
C ARG A 6 -14.70 -11.82 -15.91
N LEU A 7 -13.60 -12.54 -15.82
CA LEU A 7 -12.29 -12.02 -16.17
C LEU A 7 -12.13 -11.98 -17.69
N PRO A 8 -11.46 -10.96 -18.22
CA PRO A 8 -10.99 -11.00 -19.60
C PRO A 8 -10.15 -12.27 -19.84
N PRO A 9 -10.22 -12.87 -21.05
CA PRO A 9 -9.55 -14.14 -21.34
C PRO A 9 -8.02 -14.05 -21.13
N LYS A 10 -7.41 -12.90 -21.39
CA LYS A 10 -5.98 -12.65 -21.14
C LYS A 10 -5.64 -12.72 -19.65
N ALA A 11 -6.47 -12.13 -18.80
CA ALA A 11 -6.28 -12.18 -17.36
C ALA A 11 -6.45 -13.61 -16.83
N HIS A 12 -7.40 -14.38 -17.38
CA HIS A 12 -7.60 -15.77 -17.02
C HIS A 12 -6.37 -16.64 -17.35
N LEU A 13 -5.87 -16.55 -18.58
CA LEU A 13 -4.63 -17.24 -18.99
C LEU A 13 -3.45 -16.87 -18.10
N LYS A 14 -3.36 -15.61 -17.70
CA LYS A 14 -2.29 -15.14 -16.83
C LYS A 14 -2.37 -15.70 -15.42
N ILE A 15 -3.57 -15.82 -14.86
CA ILE A 15 -3.77 -16.48 -13.56
C ILE A 15 -3.33 -17.94 -13.64
N LEU A 16 -3.75 -18.67 -14.68
CA LEU A 16 -3.32 -20.05 -14.89
C LEU A 16 -1.80 -20.16 -14.98
N ALA A 17 -1.15 -19.28 -15.75
CA ALA A 17 0.31 -19.27 -15.85
C ALA A 17 1.00 -18.99 -14.50
N LEU A 18 0.43 -18.14 -13.65
CA LEU A 18 0.97 -17.88 -12.31
C LEU A 18 0.76 -19.07 -11.36
N GLU A 19 -0.37 -19.77 -11.45
CA GLU A 19 -0.66 -21.00 -10.68
C GLU A 19 0.25 -22.15 -11.11
N ASP A 20 0.40 -22.37 -12.41
CA ASP A 20 1.34 -23.34 -12.97
C ASP A 20 2.77 -23.04 -12.53
N GLY A 21 3.14 -21.76 -12.52
CA GLY A 21 4.42 -21.31 -12.01
C GLY A 21 4.63 -21.64 -10.54
N GLU A 22 3.64 -21.43 -9.68
CA GLU A 22 3.69 -21.79 -8.26
C GLU A 22 3.89 -23.31 -8.10
N GLN A 23 3.08 -24.11 -8.78
CA GLN A 23 3.13 -25.57 -8.71
C GLN A 23 4.44 -26.16 -9.24
N ALA A 24 4.99 -25.57 -10.31
CA ALA A 24 6.29 -25.96 -10.83
C ALA A 24 7.42 -25.71 -9.80
N ALA A 25 7.40 -24.55 -9.13
CA ALA A 25 8.39 -24.22 -8.09
C ALA A 25 8.28 -25.17 -6.90
N LEU A 26 7.05 -25.50 -6.47
CA LEU A 26 6.79 -26.47 -5.41
C LEU A 26 7.33 -27.86 -5.77
N THR A 27 7.06 -28.33 -6.99
CA THR A 27 7.50 -29.64 -7.49
C THR A 27 9.02 -29.75 -7.53
N LEU A 28 9.72 -28.68 -7.96
CA LEU A 28 11.18 -28.60 -7.94
C LEU A 28 11.73 -28.62 -6.51
N ALA A 29 11.12 -27.87 -5.59
CA ALA A 29 11.52 -27.88 -4.18
C ALA A 29 11.34 -29.28 -3.54
N SER A 30 10.18 -29.93 -3.76
CA SER A 30 9.89 -31.26 -3.23
C SER A 30 10.79 -32.35 -3.81
N SER A 31 11.03 -32.34 -5.14
CA SER A 31 11.94 -33.30 -5.78
C SER A 31 13.39 -33.14 -5.32
N THR A 32 13.86 -31.89 -5.16
CA THR A 32 15.19 -31.61 -4.61
C THR A 32 15.32 -32.11 -3.17
N THR A 33 14.27 -31.90 -2.36
CA THR A 33 14.23 -32.38 -0.96
C THR A 33 14.34 -33.90 -0.89
N ARG A 34 13.61 -34.64 -1.74
CA ARG A 34 13.69 -36.11 -1.81
C ARG A 34 15.11 -36.58 -2.15
N LYS A 35 15.74 -35.96 -3.16
CA LYS A 35 17.12 -36.28 -3.56
C LYS A 35 18.13 -36.04 -2.45
N ILE A 36 17.97 -34.94 -1.68
CA ILE A 36 18.79 -34.67 -0.49
C ILE A 36 18.65 -35.82 0.52
N SER A 37 17.40 -36.21 0.85
CA SER A 37 17.15 -37.30 1.80
C SER A 37 17.71 -38.64 1.34
N GLU A 38 17.64 -38.97 0.05
CA GLU A 38 18.21 -40.19 -0.53
C GLU A 38 19.74 -40.22 -0.40
N LEU A 39 20.43 -39.11 -0.70
CA LEU A 39 21.89 -39.01 -0.57
C LEU A 39 22.33 -39.05 0.89
N GLN A 40 21.60 -38.39 1.79
CA GLN A 40 21.86 -38.46 3.23
C GLN A 40 21.67 -39.87 3.78
N LEU A 41 20.63 -40.59 3.34
CA LEU A 41 20.43 -41.99 3.72
C LEU A 41 21.60 -42.87 3.22
N ALA A 42 22.04 -42.69 1.97
CA ALA A 42 23.17 -43.42 1.42
C ALA A 42 24.48 -43.16 2.19
N LEU A 43 24.72 -41.90 2.59
CA LEU A 43 25.84 -41.50 3.44
C LEU A 43 25.79 -42.15 4.82
N ASN A 44 24.61 -42.21 5.44
CA ASN A 44 24.43 -42.81 6.76
C ASN A 44 24.64 -44.33 6.75
N LEU A 45 24.21 -45.01 5.68
CA LEU A 45 24.38 -46.46 5.53
C LEU A 45 25.83 -46.83 5.21
N ASN A 46 26.54 -46.02 4.44
CA ASN A 46 27.91 -46.31 3.98
C ASN A 46 28.85 -45.09 4.11
N PRO A 47 29.23 -44.69 5.35
CA PRO A 47 30.00 -43.47 5.58
C PRO A 47 31.41 -43.48 4.97
N ASN A 48 31.98 -44.68 4.75
CA ASN A 48 33.32 -44.87 4.19
C ASN A 48 33.29 -45.24 2.70
N SER A 49 32.18 -45.02 2.00
CA SER A 49 32.10 -45.23 0.55
C SER A 49 33.12 -44.33 -0.17
N PRO A 50 33.79 -44.79 -1.26
CA PRO A 50 34.70 -43.95 -2.05
C PRO A 50 34.01 -42.69 -2.61
N ASN A 51 32.67 -42.69 -2.69
CA ASN A 51 31.88 -41.56 -3.18
C ASN A 51 31.33 -40.65 -2.05
N ALA A 52 31.66 -40.90 -0.78
CA ALA A 52 31.06 -40.17 0.34
C ALA A 52 31.31 -38.65 0.25
N ASP A 53 32.51 -38.22 -0.12
CA ASP A 53 32.82 -36.79 -0.24
C ASP A 53 32.06 -36.13 -1.41
N ALA A 54 31.94 -36.82 -2.54
CA ALA A 54 31.15 -36.35 -3.67
C ALA A 54 29.66 -36.23 -3.32
N MET A 55 29.12 -37.18 -2.55
CA MET A 55 27.74 -37.13 -2.05
C MET A 55 27.53 -35.94 -1.11
N ARG A 56 28.48 -35.64 -0.21
CA ARG A 56 28.41 -34.47 0.68
C ARG A 56 28.38 -33.15 -0.09
N LEU A 57 29.26 -33.01 -1.10
CA LEU A 57 29.28 -31.81 -1.96
C LEU A 57 27.99 -31.66 -2.77
N GLU A 58 27.43 -32.76 -3.28
CA GLU A 58 26.14 -32.71 -3.99
C GLU A 58 24.99 -32.35 -3.05
N VAL A 59 24.98 -32.84 -1.80
CA VAL A 59 23.99 -32.43 -0.79
C VAL A 59 24.07 -30.92 -0.55
N GLU A 60 25.25 -30.36 -0.32
CA GLU A 60 25.44 -28.92 -0.12
C GLU A 60 24.92 -28.10 -1.32
N ARG A 61 25.25 -28.54 -2.55
CA ARG A 61 24.74 -27.90 -3.77
C ARG A 61 23.22 -27.96 -3.87
N LEU A 62 22.62 -29.10 -3.55
CA LEU A 62 21.16 -29.30 -3.59
C LEU A 62 20.45 -28.49 -2.51
N GLU A 63 21.03 -28.32 -1.33
CA GLU A 63 20.48 -27.46 -0.27
C GLU A 63 20.39 -26.00 -0.72
N LEU A 64 21.42 -25.48 -1.40
CA LEU A 64 21.39 -24.14 -1.98
C LEU A 64 20.29 -24.00 -3.04
N LEU A 65 20.13 -25.01 -3.89
CA LEU A 65 19.04 -25.04 -4.89
C LEU A 65 17.66 -25.15 -4.24
N GLN A 66 17.52 -25.96 -3.19
CA GLN A 66 16.28 -26.12 -2.44
C GLN A 66 15.83 -24.78 -1.86
N ARG A 67 16.72 -24.02 -1.21
CA ARG A 67 16.43 -22.68 -0.71
C ARG A 67 15.96 -21.75 -1.82
N LYS A 68 16.65 -21.76 -2.96
CA LYS A 68 16.25 -20.98 -4.14
C LYS A 68 14.84 -21.33 -4.62
N TYR A 69 14.50 -22.62 -4.74
CA TYR A 69 13.17 -23.04 -5.18
C TYR A 69 12.09 -22.74 -4.13
N GLN A 70 12.40 -22.85 -2.84
CA GLN A 70 11.50 -22.46 -1.75
C GLN A 70 11.20 -20.96 -1.77
N ASP A 71 12.22 -20.12 -1.98
CA ASP A 71 12.05 -18.67 -2.11
C ASP A 71 11.19 -18.32 -3.33
N GLN A 72 11.45 -18.97 -4.47
CA GLN A 72 10.62 -18.80 -5.68
C GLN A 72 9.17 -19.23 -5.45
N HIS A 73 8.94 -20.37 -4.81
CA HIS A 73 7.60 -20.84 -4.46
C HIS A 73 6.90 -19.83 -3.54
N ARG A 74 7.56 -19.38 -2.48
CA ARG A 74 7.01 -18.39 -1.54
C ARG A 74 6.61 -17.10 -2.26
N GLN A 75 7.49 -16.56 -3.12
CA GLN A 75 7.20 -15.35 -3.88
C GLN A 75 5.99 -15.52 -4.81
N ARG A 76 5.88 -16.67 -5.50
CA ARG A 76 4.74 -16.96 -6.38
C ARG A 76 3.44 -17.18 -5.61
N ALA A 77 3.48 -17.92 -4.50
CA ALA A 77 2.34 -18.14 -3.62
C ALA A 77 1.81 -16.82 -3.00
N ASP A 78 2.72 -15.92 -2.58
CA ASP A 78 2.36 -14.60 -2.07
C ASP A 78 1.67 -13.75 -3.14
N LEU A 79 2.18 -13.76 -4.38
CA LEU A 79 1.56 -13.08 -5.52
C LEU A 79 0.18 -13.65 -5.86
N ASN A 80 0.06 -14.97 -5.97
CA ASN A 80 -1.23 -15.63 -6.25
C ASN A 80 -2.26 -15.36 -5.16
N SER A 81 -1.84 -15.39 -3.89
CA SER A 81 -2.71 -15.06 -2.75
C SER A 81 -3.20 -13.62 -2.81
N ARG A 82 -2.35 -12.66 -3.19
CA ARG A 82 -2.73 -11.25 -3.39
C ARG A 82 -3.72 -11.07 -4.53
N VAL A 83 -3.49 -11.74 -5.66
CA VAL A 83 -4.42 -11.72 -6.81
C VAL A 83 -5.77 -12.28 -6.40
N LYS A 84 -5.81 -13.46 -5.77
CA LYS A 84 -7.05 -14.09 -5.29
C LYS A 84 -7.80 -13.19 -4.30
N ARG A 85 -7.10 -12.60 -3.33
CA ARG A 85 -7.68 -11.66 -2.36
C ARG A 85 -8.24 -10.41 -3.03
N TYR A 86 -7.52 -9.83 -4.00
CA TYR A 86 -8.04 -8.67 -4.74
C TYR A 86 -9.33 -9.03 -5.47
N LEU A 87 -9.36 -10.16 -6.18
CA LEU A 87 -10.55 -10.60 -6.90
C LEU A 87 -11.74 -10.90 -5.97
N SER A 88 -11.49 -11.42 -4.75
CA SER A 88 -12.55 -11.67 -3.77
C SER A 88 -13.11 -10.38 -3.13
N LEU A 89 -12.32 -9.29 -3.11
CA LEU A 89 -12.75 -8.00 -2.57
C LEU A 89 -13.56 -7.17 -3.59
N LEU A 90 -13.57 -7.57 -4.86
CA LEU A 90 -14.36 -6.87 -5.88
C LEU A 90 -15.86 -7.13 -5.66
N PRO A 91 -16.70 -6.08 -5.76
CA PRO A 91 -18.14 -6.25 -5.65
C PRO A 91 -18.67 -7.16 -6.76
N ALA A 92 -19.76 -7.86 -6.50
CA ALA A 92 -20.39 -8.74 -7.48
C ALA A 92 -20.90 -8.01 -8.73
N SER A 93 -20.99 -6.68 -8.74
CA SER A 93 -21.33 -5.87 -9.91
C SER A 93 -20.10 -5.33 -10.67
N ALA A 94 -18.88 -5.63 -10.24
CA ALA A 94 -17.67 -5.14 -10.91
C ALA A 94 -17.51 -5.75 -12.32
N HIS A 95 -17.51 -4.88 -13.33
CA HIS A 95 -17.15 -5.23 -14.70
C HIS A 95 -15.67 -5.00 -14.92
N LEU A 96 -14.95 -6.06 -15.33
CA LEU A 96 -13.52 -6.02 -15.60
C LEU A 96 -13.29 -6.01 -17.12
N ALA A 97 -12.46 -5.08 -17.58
CA ALA A 97 -12.06 -4.96 -18.96
C ALA A 97 -10.53 -5.05 -19.09
N ASP A 98 -10.04 -5.43 -20.27
CA ASP A 98 -8.61 -5.38 -20.58
C ASP A 98 -8.11 -3.92 -20.49
N ALA A 99 -6.98 -3.74 -19.81
CA ALA A 99 -6.27 -2.48 -19.82
C ALA A 99 -5.73 -2.19 -21.22
N ARG A 100 -5.59 -0.89 -21.55
CA ARG A 100 -4.96 -0.49 -22.81
C ARG A 100 -3.52 -1.02 -22.86
N PRO A 101 -3.08 -1.59 -23.99
CA PRO A 101 -1.73 -2.12 -24.12
C PRO A 101 -0.72 -0.99 -23.94
N THR A 102 0.24 -1.21 -23.05
CA THR A 102 1.27 -0.22 -22.75
C THR A 102 2.39 -0.32 -23.77
N ARG A 103 2.77 0.81 -24.41
CA ARG A 103 3.86 0.83 -25.38
C ARG A 103 5.21 0.77 -24.66
N ILE A 104 5.91 -0.35 -24.81
CA ILE A 104 7.26 -0.55 -24.29
C ILE A 104 8.22 0.38 -25.05
N LYS A 105 9.07 1.08 -24.31
CA LYS A 105 10.15 1.92 -24.85
C LYS A 105 11.43 1.59 -24.11
N LEU A 106 12.35 0.88 -24.78
CA LEU A 106 13.72 0.68 -24.30
C LEU A 106 14.58 1.86 -24.77
N LYS A 107 15.52 2.30 -23.93
CA LYS A 107 16.58 3.22 -24.36
C LYS A 107 17.62 2.48 -25.19
N ASP A 108 18.42 3.22 -25.95
CA ASP A 108 19.48 2.65 -26.79
C ASP A 108 20.46 1.81 -25.95
N GLY A 109 20.56 0.52 -26.27
CA GLY A 109 21.41 -0.45 -25.55
C GLY A 109 20.88 -0.91 -24.18
N GLU A 110 19.66 -0.53 -23.77
CA GLU A 110 19.07 -0.93 -22.49
C GLU A 110 18.53 -2.37 -22.56
N THR A 111 18.94 -3.24 -21.62
CA THR A 111 18.37 -4.59 -21.48
C THR A 111 17.00 -4.52 -20.79
N PHE A 112 16.15 -5.54 -20.96
CA PHE A 112 14.86 -5.60 -20.25
C PHE A 112 15.03 -5.52 -18.73
N LEU A 113 16.06 -6.19 -18.19
CA LEU A 113 16.39 -6.13 -16.77
C LEU A 113 16.72 -4.69 -16.33
N ALA A 114 17.56 -3.97 -17.09
CA ALA A 114 17.91 -2.59 -16.78
C ALA A 114 16.69 -1.65 -16.85
N ALA A 115 15.82 -1.85 -17.85
CA ALA A 115 14.57 -1.08 -17.96
C ALA A 115 13.62 -1.33 -16.79
N VAL A 116 13.48 -2.59 -16.35
CA VAL A 116 12.66 -2.94 -15.17
C VAL A 116 13.23 -2.31 -13.91
N GLU A 117 14.53 -2.40 -13.67
CA GLU A 117 15.16 -1.79 -12.48
C GLU A 117 15.03 -0.27 -12.46
N ARG A 118 15.12 0.39 -13.62
CA ARG A 118 14.84 1.82 -13.74
C ARG A 118 13.41 2.16 -13.32
N ILE A 119 12.41 1.43 -13.82
CA ILE A 119 11.01 1.64 -13.45
C ILE A 119 10.79 1.39 -11.95
N ARG A 120 11.42 0.35 -11.39
CA ARG A 120 11.35 0.06 -9.95
C ARG A 120 11.91 1.20 -9.10
N ALA A 121 13.02 1.80 -9.52
CA ALA A 121 13.58 2.98 -8.86
C ALA A 121 12.62 4.17 -8.92
N GLU A 122 11.93 4.39 -10.05
CA GLU A 122 10.90 5.43 -10.18
C GLU A 122 9.68 5.16 -9.28
N ILE A 123 9.22 3.92 -9.17
CA ILE A 123 8.13 3.52 -8.25
C ILE A 123 8.56 3.73 -6.79
N ALA A 124 9.78 3.35 -6.43
CA ALA A 124 10.32 3.55 -5.08
C ALA A 124 10.41 5.05 -4.73
N ARG A 125 10.81 5.90 -5.68
CA ARG A 125 10.77 7.36 -5.52
C ARG A 125 9.35 7.86 -5.26
N LEU A 126 8.36 7.44 -6.05
CA LEU A 126 6.96 7.83 -5.85
C LEU A 126 6.40 7.33 -4.51
N ALA A 127 6.84 6.16 -4.03
CA ALA A 127 6.46 5.67 -2.70
C ALA A 127 7.02 6.57 -1.58
N SER A 128 8.26 7.06 -1.72
CA SER A 128 8.81 8.06 -0.80
C SER A 128 8.07 9.40 -0.89
N ASP A 129 7.76 9.86 -2.10
CA ASP A 129 6.97 11.08 -2.31
C ASP A 129 5.57 10.97 -1.68
N ARG A 130 4.94 9.79 -1.78
CA ARG A 130 3.67 9.51 -1.12
C ARG A 130 3.77 9.68 0.39
N LEU A 131 4.80 9.10 1.02
CA LEU A 131 5.01 9.24 2.46
C LEU A 131 5.21 10.71 2.87
N ASN A 132 5.99 11.47 2.08
CA ASN A 132 6.20 12.90 2.29
C ASN A 132 4.89 13.69 2.21
N VAL A 133 3.99 13.33 1.28
CA VAL A 133 2.67 13.96 1.14
C VAL A 133 1.72 13.52 2.27
N GLU A 134 1.75 12.26 2.69
CA GLU A 134 0.95 11.77 3.82
C GLU A 134 1.34 12.49 5.13
N GLN A 135 2.62 12.81 5.31
CA GLN A 135 3.16 13.51 6.47
C GLN A 135 3.21 15.04 6.32
N CYS A 136 2.70 15.60 5.22
CA CYS A 136 2.76 17.04 5.01
C CYS A 136 1.96 17.81 6.08
N ALA A 137 2.52 18.93 6.53
CA ALA A 137 1.84 19.81 7.48
C ALA A 137 0.71 20.59 6.79
N LEU A 138 -0.21 21.12 7.58
CA LEU A 138 -1.23 22.05 7.10
C LEU A 138 -0.59 23.43 6.84
N PRO A 139 -1.03 24.16 5.80
CA PRO A 139 -0.63 25.55 5.61
C PRO A 139 -1.01 26.42 6.82
N ALA A 140 -0.22 27.44 7.11
CA ALA A 140 -0.49 28.35 8.23
C ALA A 140 -1.88 28.99 8.15
N SER A 141 -2.35 29.34 6.95
CA SER A 141 -3.71 29.86 6.74
C SER A 141 -4.80 28.89 7.20
N GLU A 142 -4.66 27.60 6.88
CA GLU A 142 -5.59 26.55 7.30
C GLU A 142 -5.51 26.28 8.80
N MET A 143 -4.30 26.29 9.37
CA MET A 143 -4.11 26.16 10.82
C MET A 143 -4.80 27.30 11.58
N LYS A 144 -4.67 28.55 11.11
CA LYS A 144 -5.37 29.71 11.69
C LYS A 144 -6.89 29.62 11.51
N ALA A 145 -7.36 29.16 10.35
CA ALA A 145 -8.79 28.95 10.12
C ALA A 145 -9.38 27.86 11.05
N GLN A 146 -8.66 26.76 11.25
CA GLN A 146 -9.05 25.70 12.18
C GLN A 146 -9.00 26.18 13.64
N ALA A 147 -7.97 26.95 14.01
CA ALA A 147 -7.88 27.57 15.33
C ALA A 147 -9.09 28.47 15.60
N LYS A 148 -9.44 29.35 14.65
CA LYS A 148 -10.63 30.21 14.76
C LYS A 148 -11.93 29.43 14.92
N LYS A 149 -12.09 28.37 14.11
CA LYS A 149 -13.26 27.49 14.20
C LYS A 149 -13.34 26.83 15.58
N TRP A 150 -12.24 26.29 16.07
CA TRP A 150 -12.15 25.67 17.39
C TRP A 150 -12.44 26.66 18.52
N ILE A 151 -11.87 27.88 18.48
CA ILE A 151 -12.17 28.95 19.45
C ILE A 151 -13.67 29.26 19.46
N THR A 152 -14.30 29.35 18.29
CA THR A 152 -15.74 29.62 18.17
C THR A 152 -16.58 28.50 18.80
N GLU A 153 -16.25 27.24 18.53
CA GLU A 153 -16.93 26.07 19.12
C GLU A 153 -16.70 26.01 20.65
N SER A 154 -15.48 26.29 21.10
CA SER A 154 -15.12 26.37 22.52
C SER A 154 -15.82 27.53 23.25
N ALA A 155 -15.98 28.69 22.62
CA ALA A 155 -16.69 29.83 23.19
C ALA A 155 -18.18 29.53 23.39
N ILE A 156 -18.81 28.80 22.45
CA ILE A 156 -20.19 28.34 22.60
C ILE A 156 -20.32 27.38 23.78
N LYS A 157 -19.38 26.45 23.91
CA LYS A 157 -19.34 25.48 25.02
C LYS A 157 -19.07 26.12 26.38
N GLY A 158 -18.21 27.15 26.42
CA GLY A 158 -17.82 27.86 27.64
C GLY A 158 -18.83 28.89 28.13
N ARG A 159 -19.92 29.12 27.38
CA ARG A 159 -20.94 30.10 27.73
C ARG A 159 -21.67 29.69 29.02
N PRO A 160 -21.70 30.54 30.07
CA PRO A 160 -22.44 30.24 31.28
C PRO A 160 -23.95 30.21 31.01
N THR A 161 -24.63 29.28 31.68
CA THR A 161 -26.08 29.27 31.77
C THR A 161 -26.50 30.18 32.92
N ILE A 162 -27.26 31.23 32.62
CA ILE A 162 -27.81 32.15 33.62
C ILE A 162 -29.28 31.77 33.85
N LYS A 163 -29.63 31.43 35.09
CA LYS A 163 -31.01 31.22 35.54
C LYS A 163 -31.38 32.34 36.50
N ALA A 164 -32.31 33.21 36.09
CA ALA A 164 -32.87 34.25 36.92
C ALA A 164 -34.36 33.95 37.18
N SER A 165 -34.75 33.78 38.45
CA SER A 165 -36.12 33.63 38.91
C SER A 165 -36.50 34.78 39.84
N HIS A 166 -37.77 34.89 40.24
CA HIS A 166 -38.23 35.93 41.16
C HIS A 166 -37.50 35.92 42.53
N GLU A 167 -36.89 34.80 42.91
CA GLU A 167 -36.26 34.62 44.23
C GLU A 167 -34.75 34.37 44.16
N ARG A 168 -34.20 33.98 43.00
CA ARG A 168 -32.79 33.57 42.88
C ARG A 168 -32.16 33.94 41.54
N PHE A 169 -30.88 34.27 41.60
CA PHE A 169 -30.01 34.47 40.46
C PHE A 169 -28.85 33.47 40.54
N GLU A 170 -28.76 32.58 39.55
CA GLU A 170 -27.74 31.52 39.48
C GLU A 170 -27.01 31.59 38.13
N VAL A 171 -25.68 31.49 38.19
CA VAL A 171 -24.81 31.41 37.00
C VAL A 171 -24.04 30.10 37.07
N THR A 172 -24.26 29.22 36.11
CA THR A 172 -23.63 27.89 36.05
C THR A 172 -22.72 27.81 34.84
N PHE A 173 -21.42 27.56 35.07
CA PHE A 173 -20.41 27.37 34.01
C PHE A 173 -20.18 25.89 33.66
N LEU A 174 -20.72 24.98 34.47
CA LEU A 174 -20.57 23.53 34.32
C LEU A 174 -21.79 22.94 33.64
N ASP A 175 -21.58 21.93 32.79
CA ASP A 175 -22.67 21.10 32.29
C ASP A 175 -23.32 20.39 33.50
N PRO A 176 -24.64 20.57 33.75
CA PRO A 176 -25.35 19.92 34.84
C PRO A 176 -25.24 18.39 34.81
N ASN A 177 -24.93 17.81 33.65
CA ASN A 177 -24.80 16.36 33.45
C ASN A 177 -23.35 15.85 33.56
N ALA A 178 -22.36 16.71 33.81
CA ALA A 178 -20.97 16.29 33.95
C ALA A 178 -20.74 15.57 35.29
N TYR A 179 -20.29 14.31 35.22
CA TYR A 179 -19.94 13.50 36.40
C TYR A 179 -18.67 13.95 37.13
N SER A 180 -17.88 14.86 36.55
CA SER A 180 -16.64 15.38 37.14
C SER A 180 -16.58 16.91 37.07
N VAL A 181 -16.06 17.53 38.13
CA VAL A 181 -15.90 18.99 38.26
C VAL A 181 -14.62 19.44 37.56
N HIS A 182 -14.49 19.12 36.27
CA HIS A 182 -13.39 19.64 35.47
C HIS A 182 -13.83 20.92 34.77
N PHE A 183 -13.18 22.03 35.13
CA PHE A 183 -13.34 23.28 34.41
C PHE A 183 -12.63 23.17 33.06
N ASP A 184 -13.39 23.33 31.99
CA ASP A 184 -12.84 23.47 30.65
C ASP A 184 -12.29 24.90 30.49
N VAL A 185 -11.11 25.13 31.09
CA VAL A 185 -10.44 26.43 31.11
C VAL A 185 -10.28 27.02 29.71
N PRO A 186 -9.87 26.26 28.66
CA PRO A 186 -9.81 26.78 27.30
C PRO A 186 -11.15 27.30 26.78
N SER A 187 -12.25 26.58 27.04
CA SER A 187 -13.59 27.02 26.61
C SER A 187 -14.05 28.27 27.35
N LEU A 188 -13.75 28.40 28.64
CA LEU A 188 -14.06 29.61 29.41
C LEU A 188 -13.27 30.82 28.90
N LEU A 189 -11.98 30.66 28.59
CA LEU A 189 -11.15 31.71 28.02
C LEU A 189 -11.62 32.11 26.61
N ALA A 190 -11.96 31.14 25.78
CA ALA A 190 -12.53 31.38 24.46
C ALA A 190 -13.86 32.14 24.53
N TRP A 191 -14.68 31.89 25.55
CA TRP A 191 -15.91 32.64 25.79
C TRP A 191 -15.64 34.07 26.28
N PHE A 192 -14.68 34.25 27.19
CA PHE A 192 -14.39 35.54 27.82
C PHE A 192 -13.69 36.53 26.87
N ASP A 193 -12.65 36.08 26.15
CA ASP A 193 -11.86 36.91 25.22
C ASP A 193 -11.46 36.09 23.97
N PRO A 194 -12.40 35.86 23.04
CA PRO A 194 -12.14 35.10 21.82
C PRO A 194 -11.08 35.77 20.93
N GLU A 195 -11.04 37.10 20.88
CA GLU A 195 -10.12 37.86 20.03
C GLU A 195 -8.68 37.80 20.54
N GLY A 196 -8.47 38.00 21.85
CA GLY A 196 -7.16 37.87 22.47
C GLY A 196 -6.61 36.44 22.38
N MET A 197 -7.48 35.44 22.52
CA MET A 197 -7.10 34.03 22.34
C MET A 197 -6.72 33.72 20.88
N GLU A 198 -7.49 34.21 19.90
CA GLU A 198 -7.19 34.07 18.47
C GLU A 198 -5.84 34.72 18.13
N LEU A 199 -5.59 35.94 18.61
CA LEU A 199 -4.31 36.64 18.42
C LEU A 199 -3.13 35.82 18.94
N LYS A 200 -3.22 35.33 20.19
CA LYS A 200 -2.13 34.56 20.82
C LYS A 200 -1.88 33.23 20.12
N ILE A 201 -2.92 32.52 19.71
CA ILE A 201 -2.76 31.27 18.96
C ILE A 201 -2.15 31.55 17.58
N ASN A 202 -2.57 32.63 16.89
CA ASN A 202 -1.99 32.99 15.61
C ASN A 202 -0.51 33.36 15.72
N GLU A 203 -0.09 34.09 16.77
CA GLU A 203 1.32 34.36 17.08
C GLU A 203 2.12 33.06 17.29
N LEU A 204 1.56 32.09 18.03
CA LEU A 204 2.19 30.78 18.23
C LEU A 204 2.30 30.01 16.91
N ILE A 205 1.28 30.08 16.04
CA ILE A 205 1.31 29.47 14.71
C ILE A 205 2.39 30.10 13.84
N ASP A 206 2.52 31.43 13.87
CA ASP A 206 3.53 32.17 13.10
C ASP A 206 4.96 31.92 13.61
N ALA A 207 5.12 31.58 14.89
CA ALA A 207 6.40 31.20 15.48
C ALA A 207 6.82 29.75 15.17
N MET A 208 5.92 28.90 14.65
CA MET A 208 6.26 27.53 14.28
C MET A 208 7.22 27.49 13.09
N PRO A 209 8.15 26.51 13.03
CA PRO A 209 9.04 26.36 11.88
C PRO A 209 8.25 26.12 10.60
N ILE A 210 8.53 26.91 9.56
CA ILE A 210 7.85 26.80 8.27
C ILE A 210 8.15 25.42 7.66
N PRO A 211 7.14 24.55 7.49
CA PRO A 211 7.36 23.22 6.94
C PRO A 211 7.79 23.32 5.47
N LYS A 212 8.73 22.46 5.04
CA LYS A 212 9.19 22.40 3.65
C LYS A 212 8.07 22.06 2.65
N LEU A 213 7.06 21.32 3.11
CA LEU A 213 5.89 20.95 2.32
C LEU A 213 4.63 21.15 3.18
N ALA A 214 3.83 22.15 2.81
CA ALA A 214 2.49 22.36 3.33
C ALA A 214 1.48 22.21 2.19
N LEU A 215 0.44 21.41 2.42
CA LEU A 215 -0.63 21.20 1.42
C LEU A 215 -1.98 21.29 2.12
N THR A 216 -2.94 21.93 1.48
CA THR A 216 -4.33 21.88 1.94
C THR A 216 -4.86 20.44 1.87
N PRO A 217 -5.91 20.08 2.64
CA PRO A 217 -6.50 18.74 2.58
C PRO A 217 -6.91 18.32 1.16
N SER A 218 -7.46 19.24 0.36
CA SER A 218 -7.86 19.00 -1.02
C SER A 218 -6.65 18.71 -1.93
N GLU A 219 -5.62 19.54 -1.87
CA GLU A 219 -4.38 19.34 -2.63
C GLU A 219 -3.66 18.05 -2.23
N LYS A 220 -3.67 17.71 -0.94
CA LYS A 220 -3.13 16.45 -0.41
C LYS A 220 -3.86 15.27 -1.04
N THR A 221 -5.19 15.24 -1.01
CA THR A 221 -5.98 14.17 -1.65
C THR A 221 -5.74 14.10 -3.15
N GLN A 222 -5.68 15.23 -3.85
CA GLN A 222 -5.41 15.27 -5.29
C GLN A 222 -4.01 14.73 -5.62
N ARG A 223 -2.99 15.12 -4.84
CA ARG A 223 -1.61 14.69 -5.04
C ARG A 223 -1.42 13.21 -4.71
N LEU A 224 -2.05 12.70 -3.65
CA LEU A 224 -2.04 11.27 -3.34
C LEU A 224 -2.72 10.44 -4.42
N ARG A 225 -3.84 10.92 -4.96
CA ARG A 225 -4.51 10.28 -6.09
C ARG A 225 -3.62 10.24 -7.32
N LYS A 226 -3.00 11.37 -7.68
CA LYS A 226 -2.06 11.43 -8.80
C LYS A 226 -0.89 10.47 -8.62
N ILE A 227 -0.27 10.43 -7.44
CA ILE A 227 0.83 9.49 -7.16
C ILE A 227 0.35 8.04 -7.30
N ALA A 228 -0.86 7.72 -6.82
CA ALA A 228 -1.41 6.37 -6.97
C ALA A 228 -1.67 5.99 -8.43
N ASP A 229 -2.15 6.93 -9.25
CA ASP A 229 -2.36 6.74 -10.69
C ASP A 229 -1.00 6.57 -11.41
N ASP A 230 -0.01 7.42 -11.13
CA ASP A 230 1.34 7.36 -11.68
C ASP A 230 2.05 6.02 -11.33
N VAL A 231 1.91 5.56 -10.08
CA VAL A 231 2.44 4.25 -9.66
C VAL A 231 1.78 3.13 -10.45
N LEU A 232 0.45 3.13 -10.59
CA LEU A 232 -0.26 2.10 -11.34
C LEU A 232 0.16 2.07 -12.82
N GLU A 233 0.41 3.22 -13.44
CA GLU A 233 0.92 3.31 -14.81
C GLU A 233 2.33 2.73 -14.94
N LEU A 234 3.22 3.07 -14.01
CA LEU A 234 4.58 2.50 -13.97
C LEU A 234 4.56 0.99 -13.73
N GLU A 235 3.67 0.48 -12.89
CA GLU A 235 3.52 -0.97 -12.67
C GLU A 235 3.01 -1.71 -13.90
N ARG A 236 2.13 -1.08 -14.69
CA ARG A 236 1.71 -1.63 -15.99
C ARG A 236 2.85 -1.63 -17.01
N LEU A 237 3.71 -0.62 -16.99
CA LEU A 237 4.93 -0.58 -17.81
C LEU A 237 5.92 -1.67 -17.38
N GLU A 238 6.13 -1.84 -16.07
CA GLU A 238 6.97 -2.91 -15.50
C GLU A 238 6.47 -4.28 -15.96
N GLU A 239 5.18 -4.57 -15.81
CA GLU A 239 4.64 -5.86 -16.21
C GLU A 239 4.74 -6.09 -17.71
N ALA A 240 4.51 -5.06 -18.54
CA ALA A 240 4.69 -5.18 -19.99
C ALA A 240 6.15 -5.53 -20.36
N LEU A 241 7.14 -4.93 -19.69
CA LEU A 241 8.55 -5.27 -19.87
C LEU A 241 8.88 -6.69 -19.42
N ILE A 242 8.31 -7.15 -18.30
CA ILE A 242 8.51 -8.52 -17.81
C ILE A 242 7.94 -9.54 -18.80
N VAL A 243 6.73 -9.31 -19.30
CA VAL A 243 6.12 -10.19 -20.32
C VAL A 243 6.97 -10.23 -21.59
N ALA A 244 7.43 -9.08 -22.09
CA ALA A 244 8.30 -9.03 -23.26
C ALA A 244 9.66 -9.71 -23.02
N ALA A 245 10.23 -9.59 -21.80
CA ALA A 245 11.44 -10.30 -21.42
C ALA A 245 11.21 -11.82 -21.45
N GLU A 246 10.10 -12.29 -20.88
CA GLU A 246 9.72 -13.72 -20.87
C GLU A 246 9.53 -14.27 -22.29
N GLU A 247 8.94 -13.50 -23.21
CA GLU A 247 8.82 -13.85 -24.64
C GLU A 247 10.19 -14.03 -25.33
N THR A 248 11.21 -13.30 -24.88
CA THR A 248 12.60 -13.46 -25.36
C THR A 248 13.40 -14.51 -24.60
N GLY A 249 12.78 -15.25 -23.69
CA GLY A 249 13.42 -16.26 -22.85
C GLY A 249 14.22 -15.70 -21.66
N GLN A 250 14.12 -14.40 -21.39
CA GLN A 250 14.72 -13.78 -20.21
C GLN A 250 13.75 -13.82 -19.04
N HIS A 251 14.16 -14.46 -17.94
CA HIS A 251 13.33 -14.49 -16.74
C HIS A 251 13.61 -13.29 -15.83
N VAL A 252 12.62 -12.42 -15.66
CA VAL A 252 12.66 -11.30 -14.71
C VAL A 252 11.65 -11.57 -13.59
N PRO A 253 12.07 -11.69 -12.31
CA PRO A 253 11.13 -11.97 -11.23
C PRO A 253 10.21 -10.76 -11.00
N ARG A 254 8.91 -11.02 -10.83
CA ARG A 254 7.91 -10.00 -10.49
C ARG A 254 8.06 -9.55 -9.03
N ARG A 255 7.77 -8.28 -8.73
CA ARG A 255 7.81 -7.78 -7.36
C ARG A 255 6.66 -8.36 -6.52
N PRO A 256 6.90 -8.82 -5.28
CA PRO A 256 5.85 -9.38 -4.42
C PRO A 256 4.77 -8.35 -4.06
N ASN A 257 5.09 -7.05 -4.17
CA ASN A 257 4.18 -5.96 -3.84
C ASN A 257 3.47 -5.29 -5.03
N CYS A 258 3.56 -5.85 -6.24
CA CYS A 258 2.88 -5.34 -7.44
C CYS A 258 1.34 -5.27 -7.27
N ASP A 259 0.70 -4.24 -7.81
CA ASP A 259 -0.75 -4.13 -7.84
C ASP A 259 -1.36 -5.22 -8.75
N PRO A 260 -2.31 -6.03 -8.25
CA PRO A 260 -2.97 -7.08 -9.04
C PRO A 260 -3.62 -6.57 -10.34
N ARG A 261 -4.05 -5.30 -10.40
CA ARG A 261 -4.60 -4.67 -11.60
C ARG A 261 -3.54 -4.50 -12.69
N ALA A 262 -2.33 -4.11 -12.31
CA ALA A 262 -1.22 -3.98 -13.25
C ALA A 262 -0.76 -5.37 -13.72
N LEU A 263 -0.59 -6.30 -12.78
CA LEU A 263 -0.19 -7.67 -13.05
C LEU A 263 -1.15 -8.36 -14.03
N LEU A 264 -2.45 -8.29 -13.80
CA LEU A 264 -3.46 -8.90 -14.67
C LEU A 264 -3.79 -8.09 -15.93
N CYS A 265 -3.22 -6.89 -16.08
CA CYS A 265 -3.54 -5.96 -17.16
C CYS A 265 -5.06 -5.67 -17.27
N ILE A 266 -5.72 -5.40 -16.14
CA ILE A 266 -7.17 -5.14 -16.09
C ILE A 266 -7.51 -3.71 -15.61
N VAL A 267 -8.73 -3.27 -15.94
CA VAL A 267 -9.36 -2.04 -15.46
C VAL A 267 -10.78 -2.37 -14.98
N VAL A 268 -11.21 -1.76 -13.87
CA VAL A 268 -12.60 -1.81 -13.43
C VAL A 268 -13.38 -0.74 -14.19
N ASP A 269 -14.34 -1.15 -15.01
CA ASP A 269 -15.20 -0.23 -15.76
C ASP A 269 -16.23 0.40 -14.81
N ARG A 270 -15.97 1.64 -14.38
CA ARG A 270 -16.85 2.37 -13.45
C ARG A 270 -18.16 2.83 -14.10
N GLN A 271 -18.22 2.95 -15.43
CA GLN A 271 -19.43 3.45 -16.10
C GLN A 271 -20.57 2.43 -16.02
N LYS A 272 -20.23 1.13 -16.07
CA LYS A 272 -21.21 0.05 -15.96
C LYS A 272 -21.64 -0.24 -14.52
N VAL A 273 -20.79 0.04 -13.54
CA VAL A 273 -21.11 -0.15 -12.11
C VAL A 273 -22.17 0.83 -11.62
N ALA A 274 -22.26 2.04 -12.19
CA ALA A 274 -23.30 3.01 -11.82
C ALA A 274 -24.67 2.72 -12.45
N ALA A 275 -24.73 1.82 -13.44
CA ALA A 275 -25.94 1.46 -14.17
C ALA A 275 -26.59 0.16 -13.69
N ALA A 276 -25.95 -0.56 -12.75
CA ALA A 276 -26.37 -1.86 -12.21
C ALA A 276 -26.67 -1.74 -10.71
#